data_AF-A0A821W8Q3-F1
#
_entry.id   AF-A0A821W8Q3-F1
#
_cell.length_a   1.000
_cell.length_b   1.000
_cell.length_c   1.000
_cell.angle_alpha   90.00
_cell.angle_beta   90.00
_cell.angle_gamma   90.00
#
_symmetry.space_group_name_H-M   'P 1'
#
loop_
_entity.id
_entity.type
_entity.pdbx_description
1 polymer ?
#
loop_
_entity_poly.entity_id
_entity_poly.type
_entity_poly.pdbx_seq_one_letter_code
_entity_poly.pdbx_strand_id
1 'polypeptide(L)'
;MPFASIEPDDAALRETSLADRCFTYLNPNASNWLPQVPGSVTLYSNIGASLAALIVERITKTPYERYVREKILNPLGIKVGEASFRLSDIHNKETLVEHYAFNASYLKEWRRQLPQLDVTQSNIANWLHIPFFSIPDYASGLMRMSAVSLSLFLRMFMSNGSSILHPHSIVEIRTPVDGVVPYQNLHSPNNQSPLPPPKYGLIWNWQTMSDGRRFIGHNGVMP
;
A
#
# COMPACT_ATOMS: atom_id res chain seq x y z
N MET A 1 -5.38 -17.64 3.77
CA MET A 1 -4.19 -17.76 2.87
C MET A 1 -2.96 -17.57 3.74
N PRO A 2 -1.90 -18.39 3.61
CA PRO A 2 -0.66 -18.09 4.31
C PRO A 2 -0.10 -16.78 3.74
N PHE A 3 0.27 -15.86 4.64
CA PHE A 3 1.04 -14.68 4.28
C PHE A 3 2.31 -15.16 3.55
N ALA A 4 2.67 -14.51 2.44
CA ALA A 4 3.94 -14.80 1.80
C ALA A 4 5.08 -14.53 2.81
N SER A 5 6.17 -15.30 2.72
CA SER A 5 7.25 -15.30 3.71
C SER A 5 7.72 -13.88 4.03
N ILE A 6 7.50 -13.47 5.28
CA ILE A 6 8.08 -12.26 5.84
C ILE A 6 9.56 -12.52 6.10
N GLU A 7 10.43 -11.71 5.52
CA GLU A 7 11.88 -11.83 5.67
C GLU A 7 12.49 -10.48 6.11
N PRO A 8 13.53 -10.48 6.95
CA PRO A 8 14.25 -9.27 7.35
C PRO A 8 15.12 -8.71 6.20
N ASP A 9 15.51 -7.44 6.32
CA ASP A 9 16.53 -6.77 5.48
C ASP A 9 16.33 -6.96 3.95
N ASP A 10 15.08 -6.81 3.50
CA ASP A 10 14.68 -6.84 2.08
C ASP A 10 14.82 -8.18 1.37
N ALA A 11 15.10 -9.27 2.08
CA ALA A 11 15.24 -10.59 1.47
C ALA A 11 13.95 -11.07 0.76
N ALA A 12 12.80 -10.46 1.08
CA ALA A 12 11.52 -10.66 0.39
C ALA A 12 11.40 -9.94 -0.97
N LEU A 13 12.27 -8.97 -1.30
CA LEU A 13 12.24 -8.17 -2.53
C LEU A 13 13.27 -8.71 -3.54
N ARG A 14 13.14 -9.97 -3.95
CA ARG A 14 13.93 -10.55 -5.05
C ARG A 14 13.25 -10.22 -6.37
N GLU A 15 13.98 -10.35 -7.48
CA GLU A 15 13.47 -10.01 -8.81
C GLU A 15 12.17 -10.74 -9.17
N THR A 16 11.99 -11.99 -8.71
CA THR A 16 10.77 -12.77 -8.98
C THR A 16 9.69 -12.61 -7.92
N SER A 17 10.00 -12.03 -6.75
CA SER A 17 9.10 -12.05 -5.57
C SER A 17 7.72 -11.48 -5.85
N LEU A 18 7.63 -10.35 -6.56
CA LEU A 18 6.36 -9.73 -6.89
C LEU A 18 5.53 -10.61 -7.83
N ALA A 19 6.18 -11.20 -8.84
CA ALA A 19 5.55 -12.11 -9.78
C ALA A 19 5.05 -13.38 -9.10
N ASP A 20 5.89 -14.02 -8.28
CA ASP A 20 5.56 -15.25 -7.56
C ASP A 20 4.36 -15.02 -6.64
N ARG A 21 4.33 -13.88 -5.94
CA ARG A 21 3.20 -13.48 -5.10
C ARG A 21 1.92 -13.27 -5.90
N CYS A 22 1.99 -12.53 -7.00
CA CYS A 22 0.86 -12.26 -7.89
C CYS A 22 0.29 -13.57 -8.46
N PHE A 23 1.12 -14.45 -9.02
CA PHE A 23 0.65 -15.69 -9.62
C PHE A 23 0.17 -16.73 -8.60
N THR A 24 0.75 -16.74 -7.39
CA THR A 24 0.19 -17.53 -6.28
C THR A 24 -1.23 -17.08 -5.95
N TYR A 25 -1.50 -15.77 -5.91
CA TYR A 25 -2.83 -15.25 -5.64
C TYR A 25 -3.82 -15.54 -6.79
N LEU A 26 -3.36 -15.40 -8.04
CA LEU A 26 -4.17 -15.65 -9.24
C LEU A 26 -4.39 -17.12 -9.56
N ASN A 27 -3.90 -18.05 -8.72
CA ASN A 27 -4.09 -19.48 -8.97
C ASN A 27 -5.59 -19.80 -9.12
N PRO A 28 -6.01 -20.45 -10.24
CA PRO A 28 -7.42 -20.72 -10.51
C PRO A 28 -8.09 -21.62 -9.47
N ASN A 29 -7.31 -22.41 -8.72
CA ASN A 29 -7.82 -23.25 -7.62
C ASN A 29 -7.95 -22.49 -6.28
N ALA A 30 -7.68 -21.18 -6.25
CA ALA A 30 -7.76 -20.39 -5.03
C ALA A 30 -9.13 -19.74 -4.86
N SER A 31 -9.62 -19.66 -3.62
CA SER A 31 -10.90 -19.03 -3.26
C SER A 31 -10.82 -17.49 -3.19
N ASN A 32 -9.99 -16.87 -4.04
CA ASN A 32 -9.68 -15.43 -3.98
C ASN A 32 -10.53 -14.57 -4.92
N TRP A 33 -11.34 -15.22 -5.76
CA TRP A 33 -12.12 -14.57 -6.79
C TRP A 33 -13.47 -14.11 -6.24
N LEU A 34 -13.85 -12.87 -6.57
CA LEU A 34 -15.20 -12.41 -6.29
C LEU A 34 -16.19 -13.05 -7.26
N PRO A 35 -17.39 -13.41 -6.79
CA PRO A 35 -18.47 -13.90 -7.66
C PRO A 35 -19.19 -12.72 -8.34
N GLN A 36 -18.43 -11.75 -8.86
CA GLN A 36 -18.93 -10.51 -9.47
C GLN A 36 -18.20 -10.26 -10.78
N VAL A 37 -18.90 -9.68 -11.76
CA VAL A 37 -18.27 -9.30 -13.03
C VAL A 37 -17.28 -8.15 -12.80
N PRO A 38 -16.13 -8.11 -13.51
CA PRO A 38 -15.20 -7.01 -13.41
C PRO A 38 -15.90 -5.66 -13.66
N GLY A 39 -15.66 -4.69 -12.77
CA GLY A 39 -16.21 -3.33 -12.88
C GLY A 39 -17.63 -3.14 -12.32
N SER A 40 -18.26 -4.14 -11.69
CA SER A 40 -19.56 -3.94 -11.03
C SER A 40 -19.46 -3.50 -9.56
N VAL A 41 -18.34 -3.78 -8.90
CA VAL A 41 -18.15 -3.52 -7.46
C VAL A 41 -16.75 -2.99 -7.15
N THR A 42 -16.61 -2.37 -5.98
CA THR A 42 -15.32 -2.03 -5.37
C THR A 42 -15.04 -2.90 -4.14
N LEU A 43 -13.83 -3.41 -4.04
CA LEU A 43 -13.30 -4.07 -2.85
C LEU A 43 -11.81 -3.78 -2.74
N TYR A 44 -11.36 -3.40 -1.55
CA TYR A 44 -9.94 -3.13 -1.31
C TYR A 44 -9.09 -4.37 -1.60
N SER A 45 -8.02 -4.19 -2.37
CA SER A 45 -7.17 -5.30 -2.82
C SER A 45 -5.70 -4.89 -2.90
N ASN A 46 -4.90 -5.33 -1.93
CA ASN A 46 -3.44 -5.19 -1.95
C ASN A 46 -2.83 -5.87 -3.18
N ILE A 47 -3.36 -7.04 -3.55
CA ILE A 47 -2.86 -7.74 -4.73
C ILE A 47 -3.17 -6.97 -6.03
N GLY A 48 -4.28 -6.22 -6.07
CA GLY A 48 -4.61 -5.37 -7.22
C GLY A 48 -3.53 -4.33 -7.49
N ALA A 49 -3.05 -3.65 -6.43
CA ALA A 49 -1.92 -2.73 -6.53
C ALA A 49 -0.61 -3.44 -6.93
N SER A 50 -0.37 -4.64 -6.39
CA SER A 50 0.81 -5.45 -6.73
C SER A 50 0.81 -5.93 -8.19
N LEU A 51 -0.36 -6.26 -8.73
CA LEU A 51 -0.52 -6.63 -10.14
C LEU A 51 -0.26 -5.44 -11.07
N ALA A 52 -0.72 -4.24 -10.70
CA ALA A 52 -0.39 -3.02 -11.43
C ALA A 52 1.12 -2.76 -11.45
N ALA A 53 1.80 -2.95 -10.31
CA ALA A 53 3.25 -2.87 -10.22
C ALA A 53 3.95 -3.94 -11.09
N LEU A 54 3.46 -5.18 -11.10
CA LEU A 54 4.01 -6.23 -11.95
C LEU A 54 3.87 -5.90 -13.44
N ILE A 55 2.77 -5.28 -13.86
CA ILE A 55 2.61 -4.80 -15.25
C ILE A 55 3.73 -3.79 -15.59
N VAL A 56 4.03 -2.85 -14.69
CA VAL A 56 5.15 -1.92 -14.85
C VAL A 56 6.47 -2.68 -15.02
N GLU A 57 6.76 -3.67 -14.18
CA GLU A 57 7.99 -4.48 -14.32
C GLU A 57 8.07 -5.19 -15.67
N ARG A 58 6.95 -5.78 -16.13
CA ARG A 58 6.91 -6.54 -17.38
C ARG A 58 7.09 -5.67 -18.62
N ILE A 59 6.54 -4.46 -18.61
CA ILE A 59 6.65 -3.52 -19.73
C ILE A 59 8.03 -2.88 -19.74
N THR A 60 8.51 -2.42 -18.59
CA THR A 60 9.74 -1.63 -18.48
C THR A 60 11.01 -2.48 -18.35
N LYS A 61 10.86 -3.79 -18.09
CA LYS A 61 11.96 -4.71 -17.76
C LYS A 61 12.80 -4.21 -16.58
N THR A 62 12.19 -3.45 -15.68
CA THR A 62 12.82 -2.82 -14.53
C THR A 62 12.08 -3.25 -13.26
N PRO A 63 12.77 -3.72 -12.20
CA PRO A 63 12.12 -4.01 -10.92
C PRO A 63 11.32 -2.80 -10.41
N TYR A 64 10.14 -3.02 -9.83
CA TYR A 64 9.19 -1.94 -9.55
C TYR A 64 9.77 -0.92 -8.57
N GLU A 65 10.48 -1.38 -7.53
CA GLU A 65 11.18 -0.48 -6.60
C GLU A 65 12.13 0.48 -7.33
N ARG A 66 12.86 -0.03 -8.33
CA ARG A 66 13.83 0.74 -9.09
C ARG A 66 13.12 1.71 -10.02
N TYR A 67 12.03 1.28 -10.65
CA TYR A 67 11.19 2.15 -11.46
C TYR A 67 10.65 3.32 -10.63
N VAL A 68 10.10 3.06 -9.44
CA VAL A 68 9.59 4.12 -8.57
C VAL A 68 10.71 5.08 -8.15
N ARG A 69 11.88 4.56 -7.77
CA ARG A 69 13.05 5.39 -7.46
C ARG A 69 13.45 6.30 -8.63
N GLU A 70 13.65 5.72 -9.81
CA GLU A 70 14.22 6.43 -10.96
C GLU A 70 13.22 7.34 -11.67
N LYS A 71 11.94 6.96 -11.72
CA LYS A 71 10.91 7.64 -12.52
C LYS A 71 9.93 8.47 -11.71
N ILE A 72 9.90 8.30 -10.38
CA ILE A 72 8.98 9.03 -9.50
C ILE A 72 9.76 9.81 -8.44
N LEU A 73 10.55 9.13 -7.60
CA LEU A 73 11.20 9.77 -6.45
C LEU A 73 12.31 10.74 -6.89
N ASN A 74 13.24 10.29 -7.72
CA ASN A 74 14.35 11.12 -8.20
C ASN A 74 13.86 12.40 -8.93
N PRO A 75 12.90 12.33 -9.88
CA PRO A 75 12.37 13.54 -10.53
C PRO A 75 11.64 14.51 -9.59
N LEU A 76 11.12 14.02 -8.46
CA LEU A 76 10.50 14.86 -7.43
C LEU A 76 11.52 15.45 -6.43
N GLY A 77 12.81 15.12 -6.59
CA GLY A 77 13.88 15.56 -5.70
C GLY A 77 13.93 14.78 -4.38
N ILE A 78 13.25 13.63 -4.28
CA ILE A 78 13.31 12.74 -3.12
C ILE A 78 14.53 11.84 -3.28
N LYS A 79 15.49 11.94 -2.37
CA LYS A 79 16.78 11.25 -2.50
C LYS A 79 16.70 9.79 -2.02
N VAL A 80 17.65 8.99 -2.51
CA VAL A 80 17.91 7.64 -1.99
C VAL A 80 18.16 7.72 -0.48
N GLY A 81 17.47 6.88 0.28
CA GLY A 81 17.50 6.85 1.74
C GLY A 81 16.46 7.73 2.44
N GLU A 82 15.79 8.64 1.74
CA GLU A 82 14.64 9.40 2.29
C GLU A 82 13.30 8.70 2.01
N ALA A 83 13.27 7.89 0.96
CA ALA A 83 12.16 7.02 0.62
C ALA A 83 12.67 5.75 -0.09
N SER A 84 12.33 4.57 0.43
CA SER A 84 12.59 3.31 -0.26
C SER A 84 11.67 2.18 0.23
N PHE A 85 11.48 1.19 -0.65
CA PHE A 85 10.94 -0.11 -0.25
C PHE A 85 12.00 -0.95 0.46
N ARG A 86 13.28 -0.78 0.09
CA ARG A 86 14.43 -1.49 0.63
C ARG A 86 14.99 -0.78 1.85
N LEU A 87 15.07 -1.46 2.99
CA LEU A 87 15.83 -1.06 4.17
C LEU A 87 17.32 -0.85 3.86
N SER A 88 17.89 -1.70 2.99
CA SER A 88 19.29 -1.62 2.55
C SER A 88 19.62 -0.33 1.78
N ASP A 89 18.62 0.32 1.16
CA ASP A 89 18.78 1.64 0.52
C ASP A 89 18.75 2.81 1.53
N ILE A 90 18.40 2.54 2.79
CA ILE A 90 18.30 3.56 3.85
C ILE A 90 19.61 3.58 4.63
N HIS A 91 20.53 4.44 4.20
CA HIS A 91 21.90 4.49 4.72
C HIS A 91 21.96 4.87 6.21
N ASN A 92 21.13 5.82 6.66
CA ASN A 92 21.07 6.20 8.06
C ASN A 92 19.86 5.52 8.75
N LYS A 93 20.09 4.33 9.30
CA LYS A 93 19.06 3.56 10.00
C LYS A 93 18.51 4.27 11.25
N GLU A 94 19.23 5.24 11.82
CA GLU A 94 18.73 6.04 12.96
C GLU A 94 17.55 6.96 12.58
N THR A 95 17.33 7.18 11.29
CA THR A 95 16.17 7.94 10.79
C THR A 95 14.89 7.10 10.69
N LEU A 96 15.00 5.78 10.87
CA LEU A 96 13.85 4.89 10.84
C LEU A 96 13.16 4.87 12.20
N VAL A 97 11.83 4.89 12.15
CA VAL A 97 11.00 4.67 13.32
C VAL A 97 10.64 3.19 13.37
N GLU A 98 11.00 2.55 14.48
CA GLU A 98 10.64 1.16 14.77
C GLU A 98 9.11 0.97 14.85
N HIS A 99 8.64 -0.23 14.55
CA HIS A 99 7.21 -0.52 14.59
C HIS A 99 6.77 -0.97 15.99
N TYR A 100 5.59 -0.50 16.40
CA TYR A 100 5.01 -0.87 17.67
C TYR A 100 3.50 -1.10 17.55
N ALA A 101 2.99 -2.03 18.35
CA ALA A 101 1.56 -2.30 18.45
C ALA A 101 1.09 -2.28 19.90
N PHE A 102 0.00 -1.57 20.16
CA PHE A 102 -0.59 -1.44 21.50
C PHE A 102 -1.74 -2.42 21.70
N ASN A 103 -1.73 -3.13 22.83
CA ASN A 103 -2.80 -4.02 23.28
C ASN A 103 -3.34 -4.94 22.17
N ALA A 104 -2.44 -5.46 21.36
CA ALA A 104 -2.78 -6.16 20.14
C ALA A 104 -3.01 -7.64 20.41
N SER A 105 -4.21 -7.98 20.92
CA SER A 105 -4.62 -9.38 21.13
C SER A 105 -4.56 -10.21 19.84
N TYR A 106 -4.80 -9.58 18.68
CA TYR A 106 -4.63 -10.16 17.34
C TYR A 106 -3.16 -10.53 17.03
N LEU A 107 -2.17 -9.93 17.70
CA LEU A 107 -0.77 -10.28 17.48
C LEU A 107 -0.39 -11.66 18.04
N LYS A 108 -1.19 -12.26 18.92
CA LYS A 108 -1.02 -13.69 19.28
C LYS A 108 -1.13 -14.59 18.06
N GLU A 109 -2.09 -14.27 17.19
CA GLU A 109 -2.29 -14.97 15.94
C GLU A 109 -1.19 -14.64 14.93
N TRP A 110 -0.67 -13.40 14.92
CA TRP A 110 0.49 -13.04 14.12
C TRP A 110 1.75 -13.78 14.52
N ARG A 111 2.09 -13.85 15.81
CA ARG A 111 3.24 -14.64 16.29
C ARG A 111 3.14 -16.11 15.87
N ARG A 112 1.92 -16.66 15.83
CA ARG A 112 1.67 -18.02 15.35
C ARG A 112 1.87 -18.15 13.84
N GLN A 113 1.46 -17.14 13.07
CA GLN A 113 1.53 -17.15 11.61
C GLN A 113 2.89 -16.70 11.06
N LEU A 114 3.66 -15.94 11.85
CA LEU A 114 4.93 -15.32 11.49
C LEU A 114 5.99 -15.63 12.56
N PRO A 115 6.26 -16.92 12.86
CA PRO A 115 7.21 -17.30 13.90
C PRO A 115 8.65 -16.82 13.61
N GLN A 116 8.95 -16.46 12.36
CA GLN A 116 10.23 -15.90 11.95
C GLN A 116 10.41 -14.42 12.31
N LEU A 117 9.33 -13.72 12.66
CA LEU A 117 9.39 -12.32 13.07
C LEU A 117 9.58 -12.26 14.59
N ASP A 118 10.71 -11.74 15.04
CA ASP A 118 11.05 -11.65 16.47
C ASP A 118 10.30 -10.50 17.17
N VAL A 119 8.98 -10.69 17.34
CA VAL A 119 8.10 -9.70 17.99
C VAL A 119 8.28 -9.77 19.51
N THR A 120 8.93 -8.77 20.09
CA THR A 120 9.27 -8.72 21.52
C THR A 120 8.35 -7.77 22.30
N GLN A 121 8.40 -7.85 23.64
CA GLN A 121 7.72 -6.89 24.50
C GLN A 121 8.55 -5.60 24.57
N SER A 122 7.92 -4.45 24.37
CA SER A 122 8.57 -3.14 24.54
C SER A 122 8.80 -2.81 26.02
N ASN A 123 9.59 -1.78 26.30
CA ASN A 123 9.82 -1.25 27.65
C ASN A 123 8.57 -0.61 28.28
N ILE A 124 7.51 -0.35 27.50
CA ILE A 124 6.23 0.16 27.97
C ILE A 124 5.21 -1.00 28.02
N ALA A 125 4.49 -1.12 29.14
CA ALA A 125 3.46 -2.14 29.31
C ALA A 125 2.42 -2.10 28.18
N ASN A 126 2.00 -3.28 27.72
CA ASN A 126 1.04 -3.49 26.63
C ASN A 126 1.50 -3.05 25.23
N TRP A 127 2.73 -2.59 25.06
CA TRP A 127 3.31 -2.34 23.75
C TRP A 127 4.22 -3.49 23.32
N LEU A 128 4.07 -3.92 22.07
CA LEU A 128 4.94 -4.88 21.42
C LEU A 128 5.85 -4.16 20.44
N HIS A 129 7.15 -4.50 20.43
CA HIS A 129 8.08 -4.07 19.40
C HIS A 129 8.03 -5.08 18.25
N ILE A 130 7.93 -4.56 17.04
CA ILE A 130 7.91 -5.34 15.81
C ILE A 130 9.15 -4.93 15.00
N PRO A 131 10.09 -5.84 14.74
CA PRO A 131 11.28 -5.50 13.98
C PRO A 131 10.91 -5.17 12.53
N PHE A 132 11.81 -4.49 11.81
CA PHE A 132 11.60 -4.26 10.39
C PHE A 132 11.49 -5.56 9.61
N PHE A 133 10.59 -5.54 8.63
CA PHE A 133 10.32 -6.68 7.79
C PHE A 133 9.93 -6.26 6.37
N SER A 134 9.98 -7.21 5.45
CA SER A 134 9.57 -7.01 4.07
C SER A 134 8.65 -8.12 3.58
N ILE A 135 7.74 -7.78 2.66
CA ILE A 135 6.75 -8.70 2.08
C ILE A 135 6.80 -8.68 0.55
N PRO A 136 6.55 -9.81 -0.14
CA PRO A 136 6.60 -9.87 -1.60
C PRO A 136 5.58 -9.01 -2.36
N ASP A 137 4.45 -8.64 -1.75
CA ASP A 137 3.47 -7.66 -2.28
C ASP A 137 3.81 -6.21 -1.88
N TYR A 138 5.11 -5.91 -1.70
CA TYR A 138 5.64 -4.63 -1.22
C TYR A 138 5.06 -3.38 -1.91
N ALA A 139 4.69 -3.49 -3.18
CA ALA A 139 4.10 -2.42 -3.96
C ALA A 139 2.76 -1.90 -3.38
N SER A 140 2.08 -2.68 -2.54
CA SER A 140 0.80 -2.31 -1.95
C SER A 140 0.89 -1.58 -0.61
N GLY A 141 2.08 -1.30 -0.05
CA GLY A 141 2.16 -0.59 1.23
C GLY A 141 3.50 -0.51 1.95
N LEU A 142 4.61 -1.03 1.40
CA LEU A 142 5.88 -1.17 2.12
C LEU A 142 6.86 0.00 1.94
N MET A 143 6.48 1.05 1.22
CA MET A 143 7.35 2.19 1.05
C MET A 143 7.53 2.93 2.38
N ARG A 144 8.78 3.00 2.83
CA ARG A 144 9.18 3.83 3.97
C ARG A 144 9.53 5.21 3.45
N MET A 145 9.03 6.25 4.09
CA MET A 145 9.19 7.62 3.62
C MET A 145 9.03 8.61 4.77
N SER A 146 9.84 9.67 4.78
CA SER A 146 9.64 10.79 5.71
C SER A 146 8.39 11.62 5.36
N ALA A 147 7.81 12.32 6.34
CA ALA A 147 6.71 13.25 6.07
C ALA A 147 7.10 14.38 5.09
N VAL A 148 8.38 14.79 5.09
CA VAL A 148 8.92 15.79 4.17
C VAL A 148 8.88 15.26 2.73
N SER A 149 9.40 14.05 2.51
CA SER A 149 9.38 13.40 1.18
C SER A 149 7.95 13.13 0.71
N LEU A 150 7.05 12.73 1.61
CA LEU A 150 5.63 12.58 1.30
C LEU A 150 5.00 13.91 0.87
N SER A 151 5.37 15.03 1.51
CA SER A 151 4.88 16.36 1.12
C SER A 151 5.30 16.75 -0.30
N LEU A 152 6.51 16.36 -0.74
CA LEU A 152 6.98 16.59 -2.11
C LEU A 152 6.14 15.80 -3.13
N PHE A 153 5.82 14.54 -2.80
CA PHE A 153 4.91 13.71 -3.60
C PHE A 153 3.49 14.29 -3.66
N LEU A 154 2.93 14.72 -2.52
CA LEU A 154 1.59 15.34 -2.48
C LEU A 154 1.54 16.65 -3.26
N ARG A 155 2.62 17.44 -3.25
CA ARG A 155 2.70 18.72 -3.98
C ARG A 155 2.52 18.55 -5.49
N MET A 156 2.92 17.41 -6.07
CA MET A 156 2.65 17.11 -7.48
C MET A 156 1.14 17.12 -7.78
N PHE A 157 0.33 16.49 -6.93
CA PHE A 157 -1.12 16.45 -7.11
C PHE A 157 -1.77 17.80 -6.85
N MET A 158 -1.27 18.55 -5.87
CA MET A 158 -1.76 19.89 -5.55
C MET A 158 -1.44 20.91 -6.65
N SER A 159 -0.32 20.72 -7.35
CA SER A 159 0.12 21.61 -8.45
C SER A 159 -0.54 21.26 -9.80
N ASN A 160 -1.49 20.31 -9.81
CA ASN A 160 -2.12 19.76 -11.02
C ASN A 160 -1.12 19.27 -12.08
N GLY A 161 0.02 18.71 -11.65
CA GLY A 161 1.02 18.17 -12.55
C GLY A 161 2.44 18.29 -12.00
N SER A 162 3.36 17.70 -12.74
CA SER A 162 4.81 17.79 -12.47
C SER A 162 5.57 17.40 -13.75
N SER A 163 6.89 17.29 -13.64
CA SER A 163 7.73 16.69 -14.67
C SER A 163 7.41 15.22 -14.95
N ILE A 164 6.64 14.53 -14.11
CA ILE A 164 6.33 13.10 -14.27
C ILE A 164 4.90 12.79 -14.71
N LEU A 165 3.94 13.70 -14.49
CA LEU A 165 2.54 13.50 -14.88
C LEU A 165 1.96 14.75 -15.55
N HIS A 166 1.31 14.53 -16.70
CA HIS A 166 0.55 15.56 -17.39
C HIS A 166 -0.68 15.96 -16.54
N PRO A 167 -1.13 17.23 -16.58
CA PRO A 167 -2.32 17.66 -15.83
C PRO A 167 -3.56 16.80 -16.06
N HIS A 168 -3.77 16.29 -17.28
CA HIS A 168 -4.90 15.40 -17.59
C HIS A 168 -4.83 14.07 -16.82
N SER A 169 -3.64 13.51 -16.63
CA SER A 169 -3.46 12.30 -15.82
C SER A 169 -3.77 12.55 -14.35
N ILE A 170 -3.45 13.74 -13.83
CA ILE A 170 -3.85 14.13 -12.47
C ILE A 170 -5.37 14.25 -12.34
N VAL A 171 -6.04 14.81 -13.34
CA VAL A 171 -7.51 14.86 -13.37
C VAL A 171 -8.10 13.46 -13.36
N GLU A 172 -7.61 12.55 -14.21
CA GLU A 172 -8.05 11.15 -14.25
C GLU A 172 -7.84 10.44 -12.91
N ILE A 173 -6.65 10.52 -12.34
CA ILE A 173 -6.31 9.91 -11.04
C ILE A 173 -7.27 10.35 -9.94
N ARG A 174 -7.66 11.63 -9.94
CA ARG A 174 -8.57 12.20 -8.94
C ARG A 174 -10.04 11.99 -9.27
N THR A 175 -10.40 11.51 -10.46
CA THR A 175 -11.80 11.38 -10.86
C THR A 175 -12.38 10.12 -10.22
N PRO A 176 -13.45 10.23 -9.43
CA PRO A 176 -14.08 9.05 -8.88
C PRO A 176 -14.64 8.14 -9.98
N VAL A 177 -14.49 6.83 -9.80
CA VAL A 177 -15.14 5.83 -10.63
C VAL A 177 -16.62 5.76 -10.24
N ASP A 178 -17.49 6.07 -11.20
CA ASP A 178 -18.94 5.93 -11.05
C ASP A 178 -19.42 4.55 -11.55
N GLY A 179 -20.66 4.18 -11.20
CA GLY A 179 -21.26 2.91 -11.64
C GLY A 179 -20.83 1.66 -10.86
N VAL A 180 -20.02 1.83 -9.81
CA VAL A 180 -19.58 0.75 -8.91
C VAL A 180 -20.16 0.91 -7.51
N VAL A 181 -20.49 -0.20 -6.86
CA VAL A 181 -20.93 -0.22 -5.45
C VAL A 181 -19.94 -0.97 -4.57
N PRO A 182 -19.71 -0.56 -3.31
CA PRO A 182 -18.88 -1.33 -2.39
C PRO A 182 -19.40 -2.76 -2.22
N TYR A 183 -18.54 -3.76 -2.37
CA TYR A 183 -18.91 -5.17 -2.29
C TYR A 183 -19.57 -5.52 -0.95
N GLN A 184 -19.15 -4.89 0.15
CA GLN A 184 -19.75 -5.11 1.48
C GLN A 184 -21.23 -4.71 1.54
N ASN A 185 -21.65 -3.70 0.76
CA ASN A 185 -23.03 -3.22 0.76
C ASN A 185 -23.99 -4.26 0.16
N LEU A 186 -23.50 -5.18 -0.68
CA LEU A 186 -24.31 -6.29 -1.21
C LEU A 186 -24.68 -7.32 -0.13
N HIS A 187 -23.87 -7.41 0.94
CA HIS A 187 -23.99 -8.46 1.96
C HIS A 187 -24.35 -7.91 3.35
N SER A 188 -24.31 -6.59 3.56
CA SER A 188 -24.63 -5.95 4.84
C SER A 188 -25.22 -4.55 4.64
N PRO A 189 -26.45 -4.44 4.09
CA PRO A 189 -27.09 -3.16 3.77
C PRO A 189 -27.39 -2.28 5.00
N ASN A 190 -27.36 -2.87 6.21
CA ASN A 190 -27.71 -2.20 7.46
C ASN A 190 -26.50 -1.65 8.23
N ASN A 191 -25.27 -1.90 7.77
CA ASN A 191 -24.06 -1.39 8.43
C ASN A 191 -23.66 -0.05 7.81
N GLN A 192 -24.50 0.96 8.01
CA GLN A 192 -24.31 2.29 7.42
C GLN A 192 -23.49 3.16 8.36
N SER A 193 -22.28 3.50 7.94
CA SER A 193 -21.53 4.62 8.50
C SER A 193 -22.41 5.88 8.47
N PRO A 194 -22.36 6.76 9.49
CA PRO A 194 -23.06 8.05 9.44
C PRO A 194 -22.49 8.98 8.36
N LEU A 195 -21.33 8.66 7.80
CA LEU A 195 -20.74 9.36 6.67
C LEU A 195 -21.07 8.62 5.37
N PRO A 196 -21.32 9.34 4.26
CA PRO A 196 -21.48 8.71 2.95
C PRO A 196 -20.23 7.87 2.63
N PRO A 197 -20.40 6.72 1.94
CA PRO A 197 -19.28 5.87 1.58
C PRO A 197 -18.27 6.67 0.73
N PRO A 198 -16.96 6.51 0.98
CA PRO A 198 -15.97 7.21 0.19
C PRO A 198 -16.09 6.78 -1.28
N LYS A 199 -15.91 7.75 -2.18
CA LYS A 199 -15.78 7.44 -3.61
C LYS A 199 -14.31 7.23 -3.96
N TYR A 200 -13.99 6.28 -4.84
CA TYR A 200 -12.62 5.93 -5.17
C TYR A 200 -12.27 6.39 -6.58
N GLY A 201 -11.16 7.11 -6.74
CA GLY A 201 -10.47 7.28 -8.03
C GLY A 201 -9.34 6.27 -8.17
N LEU A 202 -8.31 6.59 -8.95
CA LEU A 202 -7.09 5.79 -8.97
C LEU A 202 -6.28 6.16 -7.73
N ILE A 203 -6.04 5.19 -6.84
CA ILE A 203 -5.29 5.35 -5.56
C ILE A 203 -6.02 6.19 -4.50
N TRP A 204 -6.74 7.25 -4.88
CA TRP A 204 -7.32 8.18 -3.93
C TRP A 204 -8.77 7.85 -3.58
N ASN A 205 -9.14 8.06 -2.32
CA ASN A 205 -10.52 8.11 -1.90
C ASN A 205 -10.96 9.55 -1.60
N TRP A 206 -12.23 9.83 -1.86
CA TRP A 206 -12.88 11.11 -1.62
C TRP A 206 -13.88 10.97 -0.49
N GLN A 207 -13.74 11.85 0.50
CA GLN A 207 -14.71 12.05 1.57
C GLN A 207 -15.31 13.44 1.44
N THR A 208 -16.64 13.55 1.58
CA THR A 208 -17.34 14.84 1.67
C THR A 208 -17.84 15.01 3.09
N MET A 209 -17.50 16.13 3.70
CA MET A 209 -17.95 16.51 5.05
C MET A 209 -19.35 17.12 5.00
N SER A 210 -20.01 17.18 6.15
CA SER A 210 -21.35 17.77 6.29
C SER A 210 -21.43 19.25 5.87
N ASP A 211 -20.32 19.98 5.93
CA ASP A 211 -20.20 21.37 5.50
C ASP A 211 -19.85 21.55 4.01
N GLY A 212 -19.83 20.46 3.24
CA GLY A 212 -19.54 20.47 1.81
C GLY A 212 -18.05 20.46 1.45
N ARG A 213 -17.13 20.53 2.42
CA ARG A 213 -15.69 20.37 2.14
C ARG A 213 -15.39 18.96 1.65
N ARG A 214 -14.51 18.86 0.64
CA ARG A 214 -14.06 17.60 0.07
C ARG A 214 -12.60 17.34 0.42
N PHE A 215 -12.33 16.15 0.91
CA PHE A 215 -11.00 15.67 1.22
C PHE A 215 -10.64 14.53 0.27
N ILE A 216 -9.40 14.52 -0.16
CA ILE A 216 -8.81 13.45 -0.96
C ILE A 216 -7.65 12.86 -0.16
N GLY A 217 -7.57 11.54 -0.09
CA GLY A 217 -6.52 10.88 0.67
C GLY A 217 -6.48 9.38 0.45
N HIS A 218 -5.59 8.72 1.17
CA HIS A 218 -5.56 7.27 1.35
C HIS A 218 -4.85 7.01 2.67
N ASN A 219 -5.31 6.01 3.42
CA ASN A 219 -4.62 5.61 4.65
C ASN A 219 -3.51 4.59 4.36
N GLY A 220 -2.64 4.36 5.33
CA GLY A 220 -1.64 3.31 5.29
C GLY A 220 -1.64 2.57 6.61
N VAL A 221 -1.72 1.25 6.55
CA VAL A 221 -1.47 0.38 7.69
C VAL A 221 -0.69 -0.81 7.19
N MET A 222 0.45 -1.06 7.81
CA MET A 222 1.12 -2.34 7.68
C MET A 222 0.72 -3.16 8.89
N PRO A 223 0.27 -4.40 8.68
CA PRO A 223 -0.20 -5.20 9.78
C PRO A 223 0.96 -5.70 10.67
#